data_AF-A0A6M3L397-F1
#
_entry.id   AF-A0A6M3L397-F1
#
_cell.length_a   1.000
_cell.length_b   1.000
_cell.length_c   1.000
_cell.angle_alpha   90.00
_cell.angle_beta   90.00
_cell.angle_gamma   90.00
#
_symmetry.space_group_name_H-M   'P 1'
#
loop_
_entity.id
_entity.type
_entity.pdbx_description
1 polymer ?
#
loop_
_entity_poly.entity_id
_entity_poly.type
_entity_poly.pdbx_seq_one_letter_code
_entity_poly.pdbx_strand_id
1 'polypeptide(L)'
;MLYDYLCTCGKTQEAFRPYAKRHDPLPCSCGQLAHYQFPVEAIQGFQPFEGYFDEALNCDIKGRRHRQQVMKMLHVQEAGDAVHGARNFDAKAPYHVKPLPLQGVEPVSPELKQIATEKALSEEWNVEKQQDETWKPVHL
;
A
#
# COMPACT_ATOMS: atom_id res chain seq x y z
N MET A 1 -10.24 20.23 10.95
CA MET A 1 -11.02 19.26 10.15
C MET A 1 -12.10 18.71 11.06
N LEU A 2 -13.26 18.35 10.51
CA LEU A 2 -14.35 17.75 11.28
C LEU A 2 -14.10 16.24 11.38
N TYR A 3 -14.28 15.67 12.56
CA TYR A 3 -14.10 14.24 12.81
C TYR A 3 -15.25 13.69 13.66
N ASP A 4 -15.58 12.42 13.43
CA ASP A 4 -16.63 11.71 14.15
C ASP A 4 -16.04 10.94 15.32
N TYR A 5 -16.75 10.96 16.44
CA TYR A 5 -16.40 10.24 17.65
C TYR A 5 -17.58 9.38 18.11
N LEU A 6 -17.32 8.11 18.36
CA LEU A 6 -18.31 7.15 18.83
C LEU A 6 -18.08 6.84 20.30
N CYS A 7 -19.14 6.98 21.09
CA CYS A 7 -19.16 6.50 22.47
C CYS A 7 -19.72 5.08 22.53
N THR A 8 -19.30 4.32 23.54
CA THR A 8 -19.86 2.99 23.87
C THR A 8 -21.37 2.99 24.13
N CYS A 9 -21.96 4.14 24.48
CA CYS A 9 -23.42 4.29 24.63
C CYS A 9 -24.17 4.39 23.29
N GLY A 10 -23.46 4.35 22.15
CA GLY A 10 -24.02 4.45 20.81
C GLY A 10 -24.26 5.88 20.31
N LYS A 11 -23.92 6.91 21.11
CA LYS A 11 -23.99 8.30 20.65
C LYS A 11 -22.75 8.66 19.82
N THR A 12 -23.00 9.23 18.65
CA THR A 12 -21.98 9.82 17.79
C THR A 12 -21.95 11.33 17.99
N GLN A 13 -20.75 11.92 17.96
CA GLN A 13 -20.58 13.36 18.03
C GLN A 13 -19.47 13.83 17.10
N GLU A 14 -19.68 14.97 16.47
CA GLU A 14 -18.73 15.56 15.54
C GLU A 14 -17.95 16.68 16.24
N ALA A 15 -16.64 16.75 16.02
CA ALA A 15 -15.81 17.80 16.58
C ALA A 15 -14.75 18.30 15.61
N PHE A 16 -14.59 19.63 15.57
CA PHE A 16 -13.46 20.24 14.88
C PHE A 16 -12.19 20.08 15.70
N ARG A 17 -11.22 19.34 15.15
CA ARG A 17 -9.89 19.18 15.74
C ARG A 17 -8.77 19.37 14.71
N PRO A 18 -7.56 19.72 15.16
CA PRO A 18 -6.34 19.54 14.37
C PRO A 18 -6.09 18.05 14.10
N TYR A 19 -5.52 17.72 12.95
CA TYR A 19 -5.22 16.32 12.58
C TYR A 19 -4.38 15.58 13.64
N ALA A 20 -3.42 16.26 14.26
CA ALA A 20 -2.55 15.69 15.30
C ALA A 20 -3.32 15.28 16.57
N LYS A 21 -4.47 15.89 16.84
CA LYS A 21 -5.30 15.65 18.05
C LYS A 21 -6.58 14.87 17.76
N ARG A 22 -6.69 14.25 16.58
CA ARG A 22 -7.90 13.52 16.20
C ARG A 22 -8.18 12.32 17.11
N HIS A 23 -7.14 11.69 17.66
CA HIS A 23 -7.28 10.53 18.54
C HIS A 23 -7.58 10.88 20.01
N ASP A 24 -7.55 12.17 20.37
CA ASP A 24 -7.85 12.60 21.73
C ASP A 24 -9.33 12.35 22.04
N PRO A 25 -9.66 11.55 23.08
CA PRO A 25 -11.04 11.21 23.38
C PRO A 25 -11.84 12.43 23.83
N LEU A 26 -13.14 12.39 23.59
CA LEU A 26 -14.07 13.44 23.97
C LEU A 26 -15.00 12.97 25.10
N PRO A 27 -15.35 13.85 26.05
CA PRO A 27 -16.35 13.52 27.04
C PRO A 27 -17.72 13.34 26.35
N CYS A 28 -18.42 12.26 26.68
CA CYS A 28 -19.80 12.04 26.24
C CYS A 28 -20.78 12.39 27.37
N SER A 29 -22.01 12.76 27.00
CA SER A 29 -23.12 13.01 27.93
C SER A 29 -23.45 11.86 28.90
N CYS A 30 -23.07 10.62 28.58
CA CYS A 30 -23.26 9.47 29.47
C CYS A 30 -22.15 9.32 30.53
N GLY A 31 -21.17 10.23 30.55
CA GLY A 31 -20.00 10.18 31.45
C GLY A 31 -18.84 9.32 30.95
N GLN A 32 -19.00 8.60 29.84
CA GLN A 32 -17.93 7.84 29.20
C GLN A 32 -17.17 8.68 28.18
N LEU A 33 -16.04 8.15 27.71
CA LEU A 33 -15.24 8.76 26.65
C LEU A 33 -15.69 8.25 25.27
N ALA A 34 -15.86 9.19 24.34
CA ALA A 34 -16.06 8.91 22.92
C ALA A 34 -14.71 8.89 22.22
N HIS A 35 -14.47 7.86 21.41
CA HIS A 35 -13.23 7.67 20.68
C HIS A 35 -13.43 7.99 19.20
N TYR A 36 -12.35 8.43 18.55
CA TYR A 36 -12.37 8.72 17.13
C TYR A 36 -12.84 7.51 16.33
N GLN A 37 -13.84 7.71 15.50
CA GLN A 37 -14.32 6.74 14.54
C GLN A 37 -13.84 7.19 13.15
N PHE A 38 -13.01 6.36 12.52
CA PHE A 38 -12.66 6.60 11.13
C PHE A 38 -13.94 6.41 10.29
N PRO A 39 -14.31 7.37 9.42
CA PRO A 39 -15.51 7.26 8.60
C PRO A 39 -15.29 6.16 7.55
N VAL A 40 -15.69 4.93 7.88
CA VAL A 40 -15.59 3.78 6.97
C VAL A 40 -16.53 3.98 5.77
N GLU A 41 -17.63 4.72 5.97
CA GLU A 41 -18.58 5.10 4.90
C GLU A 41 -17.96 6.07 3.87
N ALA A 42 -16.95 6.86 4.26
CA ALA A 42 -16.23 7.75 3.34
C ALA A 42 -15.28 6.98 2.42
N ILE A 43 -15.04 5.69 2.65
CA ILE A 43 -14.24 4.86 1.75
C ILE A 43 -15.14 4.15 0.72
N GLN A 44 -15.95 4.92 0.00
CA GLN A 44 -16.60 4.42 -1.22
C GLN A 44 -15.51 3.92 -2.19
N GLY A 45 -15.55 2.63 -2.52
CA GLY A 45 -14.56 2.02 -3.40
C GLY A 45 -13.28 1.55 -2.73
N PHE A 46 -13.23 1.47 -1.39
CA PHE A 46 -12.17 0.70 -0.74
C PHE A 46 -12.29 -0.78 -1.10
N GLN A 47 -11.40 -1.22 -1.96
CA GLN A 47 -11.13 -2.64 -2.12
C GLN A 47 -9.85 -2.93 -1.34
N PRO A 48 -9.94 -3.69 -0.22
CA PRO A 48 -8.77 -4.25 0.41
C PRO A 48 -7.92 -4.96 -0.66
N PHE A 49 -6.60 -4.81 -0.57
CA PHE A 49 -5.74 -5.57 -1.45
C PHE A 49 -5.83 -7.05 -1.07
N GLU A 50 -6.37 -7.87 -1.96
CA GLU A 50 -6.37 -9.32 -1.81
C GLU A 50 -5.06 -9.87 -2.34
N GLY A 51 -4.41 -10.72 -1.53
CA GLY A 51 -3.18 -11.38 -1.95
C GLY A 51 -3.44 -12.30 -3.13
N TYR A 52 -2.57 -12.27 -4.13
CA TYR A 52 -2.69 -13.11 -5.33
C TYR A 52 -1.32 -13.62 -5.76
N PHE A 53 -1.29 -14.75 -6.45
CA PHE A 53 -0.08 -15.29 -7.05
C PHE A 53 0.18 -14.60 -8.40
N ASP A 54 1.31 -13.90 -8.54
CA ASP A 54 1.70 -13.23 -9.77
C ASP A 54 2.52 -14.20 -10.63
N GLU A 55 1.97 -14.70 -11.74
CA GLU A 55 2.64 -15.69 -12.60
C GLU A 55 3.94 -15.15 -13.25
N ALA A 56 4.02 -13.85 -13.53
CA ALA A 56 5.20 -13.25 -14.13
C ALA A 56 6.38 -13.22 -13.14
N LEU A 57 6.06 -12.91 -11.89
CA LEU A 57 7.03 -12.90 -10.79
C LEU A 57 7.21 -14.29 -10.14
N ASN A 58 6.27 -15.21 -10.37
CA ASN A 58 6.18 -16.55 -9.79
C ASN A 58 6.23 -16.53 -8.25
N CYS A 59 5.49 -15.61 -7.63
CA CYS A 59 5.43 -15.44 -6.17
C CYS A 59 4.08 -14.91 -5.70
N ASP A 60 3.75 -15.16 -4.43
CA ASP A 60 2.57 -14.60 -3.78
C ASP A 60 2.76 -13.13 -3.42
N ILE A 61 1.98 -12.26 -4.06
CA ILE A 61 1.93 -10.83 -3.78
C ILE A 61 0.90 -10.58 -2.69
N LYS A 62 1.33 -9.93 -1.61
CA LYS A 62 0.50 -9.62 -0.42
C LYS A 62 0.08 -8.16 -0.33
N GLY A 63 0.64 -7.31 -1.19
CA GLY A 63 0.38 -5.87 -1.20
C GLY A 63 0.99 -5.18 -2.41
N ARG A 64 0.49 -3.98 -2.72
CA ARG A 64 1.06 -3.14 -3.80
C ARG A 64 2.53 -2.79 -3.54
N ARG A 65 2.90 -2.56 -2.27
CA ARG A 65 4.27 -2.25 -1.86
C ARG A 65 5.19 -3.47 -1.99
N HIS A 66 4.74 -4.63 -1.50
CA HIS A 66 5.43 -5.90 -1.65
C HIS A 66 5.78 -6.18 -3.12
N ARG A 67 4.81 -6.00 -4.03
CA ARG A 67 5.05 -6.15 -5.48
C ARG A 67 6.14 -5.23 -6.02
N GLN A 68 6.15 -3.95 -5.63
CA GLN A 68 7.16 -3.00 -6.07
C GLN A 68 8.56 -3.37 -5.58
N GLN A 69 8.68 -3.90 -4.35
CA GLN A 69 9.94 -4.38 -3.81
C GLN A 69 10.44 -5.63 -4.55
N VAL A 70 9.56 -6.60 -4.79
CA VAL A 70 9.89 -7.81 -5.57
C VAL A 70 10.39 -7.43 -6.97
N MET A 71 9.67 -6.55 -7.67
CA MET A 71 10.09 -6.04 -8.98
C MET A 71 11.47 -5.36 -8.93
N LYS A 72 11.69 -4.49 -7.94
CA LYS A 72 12.97 -3.81 -7.73
C LYS A 72 14.12 -4.78 -7.49
N MET A 73 13.92 -5.82 -6.68
CA MET A 73 14.93 -6.84 -6.38
C MET A 73 15.25 -7.72 -7.57
N LEU A 74 14.25 -8.02 -8.41
CA LEU A 74 14.44 -8.77 -9.65
C LEU A 74 15.00 -7.90 -10.79
N HIS A 75 15.21 -6.61 -10.55
CA HIS A 75 15.57 -5.63 -11.57
C HIS A 75 14.59 -5.61 -12.75
N VAL A 76 13.32 -5.97 -12.50
CA VAL A 76 12.25 -5.98 -13.49
C VAL A 76 11.40 -4.73 -13.30
N GLN A 77 11.01 -4.10 -14.39
CA GLN A 77 10.00 -3.03 -14.38
C GLN A 77 8.73 -3.57 -15.03
N GLU A 78 7.57 -3.15 -14.51
CA GLU A 78 6.29 -3.48 -15.13
C GLU A 78 6.27 -2.89 -16.55
N ALA A 79 6.07 -3.75 -17.56
CA ALA A 79 5.91 -3.32 -18.94
C ALA A 79 4.51 -2.70 -19.11
N GLY A 80 4.37 -1.46 -18.65
CA GLY A 80 3.15 -0.69 -18.70
C GLY A 80 3.49 0.79 -18.78
N ASP A 81 3.01 1.44 -19.83
CA ASP A 81 3.22 2.88 -20.01
C ASP A 81 2.43 3.65 -18.95
N ALA A 82 3.13 4.22 -17.97
CA ALA A 82 2.52 4.90 -16.83
C ALA A 82 1.63 6.09 -17.24
N VAL A 83 1.81 6.64 -18.45
CA VAL A 83 1.04 7.78 -18.98
C VAL A 83 0.78 7.62 -20.47
N HIS A 84 0.09 6.56 -20.90
CA HIS A 84 -0.46 6.43 -22.27
C HIS A 84 0.53 6.71 -23.44
N GLY A 85 1.85 6.71 -23.24
CA GLY A 85 2.83 7.19 -24.22
C GLY A 85 2.88 6.32 -25.47
N ALA A 86 2.97 5.01 -25.30
CA ALA A 86 3.00 4.00 -26.33
C ALA A 86 1.67 3.99 -27.10
N ARG A 87 0.53 4.02 -26.38
CA ARG A 87 -0.79 4.02 -27.05
C ARG A 87 -1.06 5.31 -27.86
N ASN A 88 -0.54 6.45 -27.43
CA ASN A 88 -0.67 7.71 -28.17
C ASN A 88 0.26 7.77 -29.39
N PHE A 89 1.42 7.12 -29.34
CA PHE A 89 2.31 7.00 -30.48
C PHE A 89 1.81 5.93 -31.46
N ASP A 90 1.41 4.77 -30.98
CA ASP A 90 0.88 3.64 -31.77
C ASP A 90 -0.40 4.04 -32.53
N ALA A 91 -1.28 4.85 -31.91
CA ALA A 91 -2.45 5.41 -32.58
C ALA A 91 -2.11 6.42 -33.69
N LYS A 92 -0.91 7.02 -33.67
CA LYS A 92 -0.45 8.04 -34.63
C LYS A 92 0.61 7.55 -35.61
N ALA A 93 1.15 6.35 -35.42
CA ALA A 93 2.28 5.81 -36.18
C ALA A 93 2.15 4.29 -36.45
N PRO A 94 1.13 3.84 -37.21
CA PRO A 94 0.83 2.42 -37.42
C PRO A 94 1.94 1.63 -38.14
N TYR A 95 2.92 2.31 -38.74
CA TYR A 95 4.02 1.69 -39.48
C TYR A 95 5.32 1.51 -38.67
N HIS A 96 5.39 2.05 -37.45
CA HIS A 96 6.60 2.04 -36.62
C HIS A 96 6.66 0.89 -35.60
N VAL A 97 5.55 0.20 -35.37
CA VAL A 97 5.47 -0.92 -34.43
C VAL A 97 5.80 -2.21 -35.16
N LYS A 98 7.08 -2.59 -35.17
CA LYS A 98 7.49 -3.97 -35.46
C LYS A 98 7.94 -4.59 -34.14
N PRO A 99 7.52 -5.83 -33.81
CA PRO A 99 8.05 -6.51 -32.64
C PRO A 99 9.57 -6.61 -32.78
N LEU A 100 10.28 -5.95 -31.88
CA LEU A 100 11.73 -6.08 -31.76
C LEU A 100 12.03 -7.47 -31.21
N PRO A 101 13.05 -8.17 -31.75
CA PRO A 101 13.49 -9.42 -31.16
C PRO A 101 13.98 -9.16 -29.73
N LEU A 102 13.61 -10.05 -28.80
CA LEU A 102 14.08 -9.99 -27.42
C LEU A 102 15.61 -10.01 -27.41
N GLN A 103 16.23 -8.93 -26.92
CA GLN A 103 17.68 -8.84 -26.74
C GLN A 103 17.99 -8.60 -25.27
N GLY A 104 18.90 -9.40 -24.71
CA GLY A 104 19.60 -9.09 -23.45
C GLY A 104 18.91 -9.45 -22.14
N VAL A 105 17.79 -10.20 -22.13
CA VAL A 105 17.20 -10.70 -20.88
C VAL A 105 17.42 -12.20 -20.81
N GLU A 106 18.45 -12.62 -20.08
CA GLU A 106 18.56 -14.02 -19.67
C GLU A 106 17.41 -14.34 -18.71
N PRO A 107 16.72 -15.48 -18.87
CA PRO A 107 15.68 -15.87 -17.95
C PRO A 107 16.27 -16.02 -16.55
N VAL A 108 15.84 -15.17 -15.62
CA VAL A 108 16.26 -15.22 -14.21
C VAL A 108 15.90 -16.60 -13.66
N SER A 109 16.88 -17.28 -13.07
CA SER A 109 16.67 -18.63 -12.54
C SER A 109 15.61 -18.64 -11.42
N PRO A 110 14.85 -19.74 -11.26
CA PRO A 110 13.85 -19.85 -10.20
C PRO A 110 14.41 -19.63 -8.79
N GLU A 111 15.66 -20.03 -8.55
CA GLU A 111 16.36 -19.86 -7.27
C GLU A 111 16.59 -18.38 -6.93
N LEU A 112 16.98 -17.57 -7.92
CA LEU A 112 17.15 -16.13 -7.73
C LEU A 112 15.82 -15.43 -7.42
N LYS A 113 14.70 -15.95 -7.96
CA LYS A 113 13.35 -15.45 -7.65
C LYS A 113 12.94 -15.74 -6.21
N GLN A 114 13.25 -16.93 -5.70
CA GLN A 114 12.98 -17.30 -4.30
C GLN A 114 13.80 -16.44 -3.33
N ILE A 115 15.09 -16.27 -3.58
CA ILE A 115 15.97 -15.44 -2.74
C ILE A 115 15.51 -13.97 -2.71
N ALA A 116 15.07 -13.42 -3.84
CA ALA A 116 14.52 -12.06 -3.91
C ALA A 116 13.21 -11.94 -3.09
N THR A 117 12.34 -12.94 -3.16
CA THR A 117 11.07 -12.97 -2.42
C THR A 117 11.32 -13.02 -0.91
N GLU A 118 12.22 -13.89 -0.45
CA GLU A 118 12.58 -14.02 0.96
C GLU A 118 13.24 -12.75 1.52
N LYS A 119 14.12 -12.11 0.73
CA LYS A 119 14.71 -10.82 1.11
C LYS A 119 13.66 -9.72 1.21
N ALA A 120 12.74 -9.61 0.25
CA ALA A 120 11.68 -8.61 0.27
C ALA A 120 10.81 -8.72 1.54
N LEU A 121 10.41 -9.94 1.90
CA LEU A 121 9.66 -10.20 3.12
C LEU A 121 10.44 -9.84 4.40
N SER A 122 11.75 -10.08 4.43
CA SER A 122 12.59 -9.71 5.59
C SER A 122 12.83 -8.19 5.70
N GLU A 123 12.89 -7.46 4.59
CA GLU A 123 12.98 -6.00 4.57
C GLU A 123 11.67 -5.33 4.98
N GLU A 124 10.52 -5.87 4.57
CA GLU A 124 9.20 -5.39 5.05
C GLU A 124 9.11 -5.51 6.58
N TRP A 125 9.56 -6.62 7.15
CA TRP A 125 9.55 -6.85 8.59
C TRP A 125 10.52 -5.94 9.37
N ASN A 126 11.69 -5.63 8.79
CA ASN A 126 12.66 -4.73 9.41
C ASN A 126 12.20 -3.27 9.42
N VAL A 127 11.42 -2.83 8.43
CA VAL A 127 10.82 -1.47 8.42
C VAL A 127 9.70 -1.37 9.46
N GLU A 128 8.91 -2.41 9.65
CA GLU A 128 7.85 -2.47 10.67
C GLU A 128 8.44 -2.42 12.09
N LYS A 129 9.50 -3.18 12.35
CA LYS A 129 10.23 -3.12 13.63
C LYS A 129 10.89 -1.79 13.94
N GLN A 130 11.41 -1.09 12.92
CA GLN A 130 11.98 0.25 13.12
C GLN A 130 10.91 1.30 13.46
N GLN A 131 9.65 1.08 13.07
CA GLN A 131 8.55 1.97 13.47
C GLN A 131 8.12 1.70 14.92
N ASP A 132 8.11 0.44 15.37
CA ASP A 132 7.75 0.10 16.75
C ASP A 132 8.83 0.49 17.77
N GLU A 133 10.12 0.45 17.43
CA GLU A 133 11.21 0.82 18.35
C GLU A 133 11.31 2.34 18.62
N THR A 134 10.57 3.18 17.88
CA THR A 134 10.51 4.62 18.15
C THR A 134 9.51 5.03 19.23
N TRP A 135 8.70 4.10 19.76
CA TRP A 135 7.83 4.37 20.89
C TRP A 135 8.47 3.94 22.22
N LYS A 136 9.33 4.81 22.76
CA LYS A 136 9.69 4.75 24.19
C LYS A 136 8.60 5.49 24.98
N PRO A 137 7.84 4.82 25.87
CA PRO A 137 6.96 5.54 26.78
C PRO A 137 7.85 6.37 27.73
N VAL A 138 7.76 7.70 27.60
CA VAL A 138 8.32 8.62 28.60
C VAL A 138 7.42 8.50 29.82
N HIS A 139 7.86 7.75 30.83
CA HIS A 139 7.26 7.78 32.15
C HIS A 139 7.63 9.10 32.82
N LEU A 140 6.62 9.95 33.04
CA LEU A 140 6.60 11.01 34.06
C LEU A 140 5.26 10.91 34.79
#